data_AF-T0F4K4-F1
#
_entry.id   AF-T0F4K4-F1
#
_cell.length_a   1.000
_cell.length_b   1.000
_cell.length_c   1.000
_cell.angle_alpha   90.00
_cell.angle_beta   90.00
_cell.angle_gamma   90.00
#
_symmetry.space_group_name_H-M   'P 1'
#
loop_
_entity.id
_entity.type
_entity.pdbx_description
1 polymer ?
#
loop_
_entity_poly.entity_id
_entity_poly.type
_entity_poly.pdbx_seq_one_letter_code
_entity_poly.pdbx_strand_id
1 'polypeptide(L)'
;MGVFLDKSIKDVVDGLNVRYFLPDIQREYVWLKKADEKKIEQLFDSILRGYPIGSFLFWKLQKEDIAKSDEQDENKLNFQLYKFITNYDERKPHNEKIRIEQIRRDDLYIVLDGQQRLTSLYIGLKGTRTLKKKNAKINNPNAYEEKRLYLNLKHQPNMDNPEDNYQFEFHAKTPENDQKHFWFKVGDILELEESSKILNYAQEHGLKGNELTLLTLLEKLNKAFHDKQLISFFEETEKNLNKVLNIFIRVNSGGEKLSYSDLLMSI
;
A
#
# COMPACT_ATOMS: atom_id res chain seq x y z
N MET A 1 15.90 -21.02 -7.33
CA MET A 1 15.69 -21.15 -5.87
C MET A 1 15.44 -19.76 -5.35
N GLY A 2 14.30 -19.49 -4.72
CA GLY A 2 13.93 -18.13 -4.33
C GLY A 2 14.79 -17.59 -3.19
N VAL A 3 14.95 -16.27 -3.17
CA VAL A 3 15.81 -15.55 -2.23
C VAL A 3 14.95 -14.59 -1.41
N PHE A 4 15.24 -14.48 -0.10
CA PHE A 4 14.67 -13.44 0.74
C PHE A 4 15.43 -12.13 0.52
N LEU A 5 14.69 -11.08 0.19
CA LEU A 5 15.21 -9.76 -0.08
C LEU A 5 14.41 -8.72 0.72
N ASP A 6 15.08 -7.62 1.06
CA ASP A 6 14.45 -6.52 1.80
C ASP A 6 14.53 -5.22 0.98
N LYS A 7 13.45 -4.45 0.98
CA LYS A 7 13.35 -3.14 0.30
C LYS A 7 12.70 -2.09 1.20
N SER A 8 13.03 -0.82 0.95
CA SER A 8 12.31 0.29 1.59
C SER A 8 10.86 0.35 1.11
N ILE A 9 10.00 0.92 1.93
CA ILE A 9 8.58 1.11 1.55
C ILE A 9 8.51 2.07 0.36
N LYS A 10 9.31 3.15 0.36
CA LYS A 10 9.36 4.10 -0.75
C LYS A 10 9.68 3.44 -2.08
N ASP A 11 10.71 2.60 -2.15
CA ASP A 11 11.12 1.93 -3.40
C ASP A 11 10.00 1.08 -3.99
N VAL A 12 9.27 0.35 -3.14
CA VAL A 12 8.18 -0.54 -3.58
C VAL A 12 6.96 0.29 -4.00
N VAL A 13 6.61 1.31 -3.22
CA VAL A 13 5.49 2.23 -3.53
C VAL A 13 5.73 3.02 -4.81
N ASP A 14 6.97 3.48 -5.05
CA ASP A 14 7.40 4.16 -6.28
C ASP A 14 7.35 3.22 -7.50
N GLY A 15 7.51 1.92 -7.28
CA GLY A 15 7.43 0.90 -8.33
C GLY A 15 6.02 0.38 -8.63
N LEU A 16 5.01 0.64 -7.80
CA LEU A 16 3.65 0.14 -8.02
C LEU A 16 3.08 0.72 -9.31
N ASN A 17 2.42 -0.13 -10.11
CA ASN A 17 1.91 0.20 -11.46
C ASN A 17 2.99 0.57 -12.49
N VAL A 18 4.28 0.45 -12.13
CA VAL A 18 5.43 0.65 -13.04
C VAL A 18 6.14 -0.67 -13.32
N ARG A 19 6.46 -1.41 -12.25
CA ARG A 19 7.07 -2.75 -12.31
C ARG A 19 6.34 -3.77 -11.44
N TYR A 20 5.60 -3.33 -10.42
CA TYR A 20 4.77 -4.21 -9.61
C TYR A 20 3.33 -4.22 -10.10
N PHE A 21 2.79 -5.41 -10.33
CA PHE A 21 1.43 -5.64 -10.81
C PHE A 21 0.76 -6.77 -10.05
N LEU A 22 -0.55 -6.86 -10.18
CA LEU A 22 -1.37 -7.92 -9.58
C LEU A 22 -1.68 -8.99 -10.64
N PRO A 23 -1.67 -10.29 -10.26
CA PRO A 23 -2.18 -11.36 -11.11
C PRO A 23 -3.71 -11.27 -11.21
N ASP A 24 -4.36 -12.25 -11.84
CA ASP A 24 -5.82 -12.43 -11.99
C ASP A 24 -6.53 -13.19 -10.85
N ILE A 25 -5.76 -13.97 -10.10
CA ILE A 25 -6.18 -14.66 -8.87
C ILE A 25 -6.34 -13.74 -7.64
N GLN A 26 -5.94 -12.47 -7.76
CA GLN A 26 -6.00 -11.48 -6.69
C GLN A 26 -7.43 -11.30 -6.17
N ARG A 27 -7.54 -11.09 -4.85
CA ARG A 27 -8.83 -10.73 -4.24
C ARG A 27 -9.09 -9.25 -4.42
N GLU A 28 -10.37 -8.88 -4.44
CA GLU A 28 -10.74 -7.48 -4.32
C GLU A 28 -10.17 -6.86 -3.06
N TYR A 29 -9.83 -5.58 -3.15
CA TYR A 29 -9.40 -4.82 -2.00
C TYR A 29 -10.57 -4.59 -1.03
N VAL A 30 -10.44 -5.09 0.20
CA VAL A 30 -11.53 -5.06 1.19
C VAL A 30 -11.25 -4.21 2.43
N TRP A 31 -10.01 -3.74 2.63
CA TRP A 31 -9.64 -2.99 3.85
C TRP A 31 -10.38 -1.66 4.03
N LEU A 32 -10.97 -1.12 2.96
CA LEU A 32 -11.76 0.10 2.98
C LEU A 32 -13.27 -0.11 2.76
N LYS A 33 -13.74 -1.37 2.68
CA LYS A 33 -15.17 -1.67 2.49
C LYS A 33 -16.02 -1.26 3.69
N LYS A 34 -15.44 -1.22 4.90
CA LYS A 34 -16.11 -0.74 6.11
C LYS A 34 -15.44 0.55 6.59
N ALA A 35 -16.21 1.63 6.66
CA ALA A 35 -15.69 2.95 7.02
C ALA A 35 -15.07 3.02 8.43
N ASP A 36 -15.55 2.18 9.35
CA ASP A 36 -15.09 2.14 10.73
C ASP A 36 -13.83 1.26 10.93
N GLU A 37 -13.42 0.49 9.91
CA GLU A 37 -12.18 -0.31 9.99
C GLU A 37 -10.95 0.58 9.79
N LYS A 38 -10.11 0.68 10.83
CA LYS A 38 -8.85 1.45 10.85
C LYS A 38 -7.63 0.65 10.37
N LYS A 39 -7.80 -0.26 9.42
CA LYS A 39 -6.74 -1.21 9.02
C LYS A 39 -5.51 -0.52 8.41
N ILE A 40 -5.71 0.55 7.64
CA ILE A 40 -4.60 1.33 7.08
C ILE A 40 -3.88 2.05 8.23
N GLU A 41 -4.61 2.72 9.09
CA GLU A 41 -4.09 3.43 10.26
C GLU A 41 -3.27 2.49 11.16
N GLN A 42 -3.76 1.28 11.44
CA GLN A 42 -3.06 0.24 12.21
C GLN A 42 -1.80 -0.29 11.52
N LEU A 43 -1.80 -0.40 10.19
CA LEU A 43 -0.60 -0.76 9.43
C LEU A 43 0.48 0.32 9.59
N PHE A 44 0.11 1.60 9.47
CA PHE A 44 1.04 2.72 9.63
C PHE A 44 1.52 2.86 11.09
N ASP A 45 0.65 2.62 12.07
CA ASP A 45 1.03 2.52 13.49
C ASP A 45 2.09 1.42 13.69
N SER A 46 1.86 0.24 13.14
CA SER A 46 2.79 -0.90 13.22
C SER A 46 4.16 -0.56 12.63
N ILE A 47 4.18 0.12 11.47
CA ILE A 47 5.41 0.60 10.82
C ILE A 47 6.19 1.55 11.72
N LEU A 48 5.51 2.55 12.29
CA LEU A 48 6.15 3.50 13.20
C LEU A 48 6.63 2.83 14.49
N ARG A 49 5.94 1.81 14.99
CA ARG A 49 6.38 1.03 16.15
C ARG A 49 7.56 0.12 15.83
N GLY A 50 7.87 -0.10 14.55
CA GLY A 50 8.90 -1.03 14.11
C GLY A 50 8.45 -2.49 14.21
N TYR A 51 7.15 -2.74 14.19
CA TYR A 51 6.58 -4.08 14.18
C TYR A 51 6.65 -4.68 12.77
N PRO A 52 6.82 -6.00 12.66
CA PRO A 52 6.83 -6.66 11.37
C PRO A 52 5.47 -6.50 10.69
N ILE A 53 5.45 -6.00 9.47
CA ILE A 53 4.22 -5.86 8.67
C ILE A 53 3.91 -7.12 7.84
N GLY A 54 4.50 -8.25 8.24
CA GLY A 54 4.47 -9.53 7.54
C GLY A 54 5.41 -9.58 6.33
N SER A 55 5.62 -10.78 5.80
CA SER A 55 6.37 -11.00 4.56
C SER A 55 5.48 -10.81 3.33
N PHE A 56 6.12 -10.65 2.18
CA PHE A 56 5.47 -10.59 0.87
C PHE A 56 5.99 -11.70 -0.03
N LEU A 57 5.23 -12.03 -1.07
CA LEU A 57 5.64 -13.00 -2.07
C LEU A 57 5.52 -12.35 -3.46
N PHE A 58 6.64 -12.23 -4.15
CA PHE A 58 6.70 -11.67 -5.50
C PHE A 58 7.17 -12.73 -6.49
N TRP A 59 6.56 -12.73 -7.65
CA TRP A 59 6.99 -13.51 -8.80
C TRP A 59 7.67 -12.60 -9.81
N LYS A 60 8.98 -12.76 -9.94
CA LYS A 60 9.80 -11.98 -10.86
C LYS A 60 9.75 -12.62 -12.24
N LEU A 61 9.32 -11.84 -13.22
CA LEU A 61 9.18 -12.25 -14.61
C LEU A 61 9.80 -11.20 -15.53
N GLN A 62 10.25 -11.63 -16.69
CA GLN A 62 10.48 -10.69 -17.79
C GLN A 62 9.17 -10.44 -18.53
N LYS A 63 9.02 -9.25 -19.09
CA LYS A 63 7.87 -8.87 -19.89
C LYS A 63 7.64 -9.83 -21.06
N GLU A 64 8.71 -10.35 -21.63
CA GLU A 64 8.70 -11.30 -22.75
C GLU A 64 8.16 -12.68 -22.35
N ASP A 65 8.18 -13.01 -21.04
CA ASP A 65 7.67 -14.28 -20.51
C ASP A 65 6.14 -14.31 -20.47
N ILE A 66 5.48 -13.16 -20.58
CA ILE A 66 4.02 -13.02 -20.48
C ILE A 66 3.44 -12.87 -21.88
N ALA A 67 2.42 -13.66 -22.18
CA ALA A 67 1.75 -13.63 -23.47
C ALA A 67 1.04 -12.29 -23.69
N LYS A 68 1.09 -11.79 -24.93
CA LYS A 68 0.27 -10.66 -25.37
C LYS A 68 -1.17 -11.12 -25.61
N SER A 69 -2.12 -10.19 -25.57
CA SER A 69 -3.56 -10.52 -25.68
C SER A 69 -3.94 -11.26 -26.96
N ASP A 70 -3.17 -11.06 -28.04
CA ASP A 70 -3.42 -11.66 -29.36
C ASP A 70 -2.39 -12.73 -29.74
N GLU A 71 -1.54 -13.17 -28.79
CA GLU A 71 -0.44 -14.10 -29.03
C GLU A 71 -0.74 -15.49 -28.45
N GLN A 72 -0.74 -16.50 -29.31
CA GLN A 72 -0.78 -17.92 -28.92
C GLN A 72 0.63 -18.49 -28.97
N ASP A 73 1.41 -18.26 -27.92
CA ASP A 73 2.71 -18.91 -27.69
C ASP A 73 2.63 -19.78 -26.44
N GLU A 74 2.66 -21.11 -26.64
CA GLU A 74 2.59 -22.09 -25.55
C GLU A 74 3.77 -22.00 -24.57
N ASN A 75 4.86 -21.34 -24.95
CA ASN A 75 6.02 -21.12 -24.08
C ASN A 75 5.87 -19.89 -23.17
N LYS A 76 4.85 -19.05 -23.41
CA LYS A 76 4.58 -17.85 -22.60
C LYS A 76 3.50 -18.10 -21.58
N LEU A 77 3.58 -17.35 -20.49
CA LEU A 77 2.61 -17.36 -19.42
C LEU A 77 1.40 -16.55 -19.84
N ASN A 78 0.26 -17.22 -20.02
CA ASN A 78 -0.99 -16.59 -20.38
C ASN A 78 -1.83 -16.30 -19.12
N PHE A 79 -1.82 -15.05 -18.67
CA PHE A 79 -2.65 -14.56 -17.56
C PHE A 79 -2.86 -13.05 -17.65
N GLN A 80 -3.91 -12.55 -17.00
CA GLN A 80 -4.24 -11.12 -17.01
C GLN A 80 -3.54 -10.38 -15.86
N LEU A 81 -2.98 -9.21 -16.19
CA LEU A 81 -2.41 -8.29 -15.20
C LEU A 81 -3.39 -7.18 -14.81
N TYR A 82 -3.31 -6.77 -13.54
CA TYR A 82 -4.10 -5.68 -12.99
C TYR A 82 -3.20 -4.64 -12.30
N LYS A 83 -3.65 -3.38 -12.34
CA LYS A 83 -3.04 -2.28 -11.61
C LYS A 83 -3.49 -2.29 -10.15
N PHE A 84 -2.61 -1.86 -9.26
CA PHE A 84 -2.95 -1.43 -7.90
C PHE A 84 -3.89 -0.23 -7.92
N ILE A 85 -4.85 -0.23 -6.99
CA ILE A 85 -5.73 0.93 -6.77
C ILE A 85 -4.89 2.06 -6.18
N THR A 86 -4.83 3.17 -6.89
CA THR A 86 -4.10 4.37 -6.45
C THR A 86 -5.00 5.28 -5.63
N ASN A 87 -6.22 5.52 -6.10
CA ASN A 87 -7.24 6.31 -5.43
C ASN A 87 -8.46 5.41 -5.24
N TYR A 88 -8.72 5.01 -3.99
CA TYR A 88 -9.84 4.14 -3.70
C TYR A 88 -11.14 4.92 -3.75
N ASP A 89 -12.12 4.42 -4.49
CA ASP A 89 -13.49 4.93 -4.50
C ASP A 89 -14.44 3.77 -4.28
N GLU A 90 -15.25 3.83 -3.21
CA GLU A 90 -16.27 2.83 -2.89
C GLU A 90 -17.18 2.51 -4.09
N ARG A 91 -17.42 3.50 -4.98
CA ARG A 91 -18.27 3.35 -6.18
C ARG A 91 -17.58 2.58 -7.31
N LYS A 92 -16.25 2.52 -7.29
CA LYS A 92 -15.40 1.85 -8.28
C LYS A 92 -14.23 1.14 -7.56
N PRO A 93 -14.52 0.09 -6.77
CA PRO A 93 -13.52 -0.54 -5.92
C PRO A 93 -12.65 -1.56 -6.66
N HIS A 94 -12.87 -1.75 -7.97
CA HIS A 94 -12.22 -2.79 -8.75
C HIS A 94 -10.87 -2.33 -9.32
N ASN A 95 -9.90 -3.24 -9.36
CA ASN A 95 -8.62 -3.00 -10.01
C ASN A 95 -8.79 -2.91 -11.54
N GLU A 96 -8.06 -1.99 -12.17
CA GLU A 96 -8.06 -1.84 -13.62
C GLU A 96 -7.14 -2.86 -14.30
N LYS A 97 -7.62 -3.47 -15.39
CA LYS A 97 -6.79 -4.33 -16.24
C LYS A 97 -5.70 -3.50 -16.93
N ILE A 98 -4.50 -4.07 -17.05
CA ILE A 98 -3.41 -3.52 -17.85
C ILE A 98 -2.94 -4.56 -18.85
N ARG A 99 -2.72 -4.12 -20.10
CA ARG A 99 -2.11 -4.99 -21.11
C ARG A 99 -0.59 -4.91 -21.02
N ILE A 100 0.09 -6.02 -21.26
CA ILE A 100 1.56 -6.14 -21.14
C ILE A 100 2.29 -5.10 -22.01
N GLU A 101 1.72 -4.74 -23.16
CA GLU A 101 2.27 -3.79 -24.12
C GLU A 101 2.31 -2.35 -23.56
N GLN A 102 1.44 -2.02 -22.60
CA GLN A 102 1.41 -0.71 -21.96
C GLN A 102 2.52 -0.55 -20.91
N ILE A 103 3.14 -1.65 -20.48
CA ILE A 103 4.16 -1.66 -19.44
C ILE A 103 5.52 -1.31 -20.05
N ARG A 104 6.20 -0.31 -19.48
CA ARG A 104 7.46 0.23 -20.00
C ARG A 104 8.72 -0.49 -19.48
N ARG A 105 8.58 -1.30 -18.43
CA ARG A 105 9.69 -2.02 -17.81
C ARG A 105 9.67 -3.47 -18.27
N ASP A 106 10.85 -4.04 -18.45
CA ASP A 106 11.01 -5.44 -18.85
C ASP A 106 11.04 -6.34 -17.60
N ASP A 107 11.71 -5.91 -16.53
CA ASP A 107 11.63 -6.57 -15.23
C ASP A 107 10.29 -6.28 -14.52
N LEU A 108 9.49 -7.33 -14.33
CA LEU A 108 8.18 -7.27 -13.68
C LEU A 108 8.16 -8.08 -12.38
N TYR A 109 7.35 -7.61 -11.44
CA TYR A 109 7.09 -8.23 -10.15
C TYR A 109 5.59 -8.43 -9.97
N ILE A 110 5.13 -9.68 -10.07
CA ILE A 110 3.72 -10.03 -9.85
C ILE A 110 3.52 -10.34 -8.37
N VAL A 111 2.64 -9.59 -7.71
CA VAL A 111 2.44 -9.69 -6.26
C VAL A 111 1.46 -10.81 -5.93
N LEU A 112 1.98 -11.89 -5.35
CA LEU A 112 1.22 -13.09 -4.98
C LEU A 112 0.72 -13.04 -3.53
N ASP A 113 1.43 -12.35 -2.63
CA ASP A 113 0.95 -12.09 -1.27
C ASP A 113 1.29 -10.66 -0.82
N GLY A 114 0.46 -10.13 0.09
CA GLY A 114 0.56 -8.77 0.61
C GLY A 114 -0.06 -7.71 -0.30
N GLN A 115 -0.90 -8.12 -1.25
CA GLN A 115 -1.61 -7.26 -2.20
C GLN A 115 -2.39 -6.13 -1.49
N GLN A 116 -3.13 -6.45 -0.43
CA GLN A 116 -3.91 -5.46 0.32
C GLN A 116 -3.03 -4.51 1.14
N ARG A 117 -1.92 -5.02 1.70
CA ARG A 117 -0.94 -4.21 2.45
C ARG A 117 -0.26 -3.20 1.52
N LEU A 118 0.22 -3.62 0.34
CA LEU A 118 0.84 -2.72 -0.64
C LEU A 118 -0.14 -1.68 -1.18
N THR A 119 -1.38 -2.08 -1.46
CA THR A 119 -2.45 -1.14 -1.86
C THR A 119 -2.70 -0.10 -0.77
N SER A 120 -2.75 -0.52 0.49
CA SER A 120 -2.95 0.36 1.65
C SER A 120 -1.80 1.34 1.85
N LEU A 121 -0.55 0.88 1.69
CA LEU A 121 0.64 1.73 1.74
C LEU A 121 0.59 2.81 0.66
N TYR A 122 0.24 2.43 -0.57
CA TYR A 122 0.09 3.40 -1.66
C TYR A 122 -1.02 4.41 -1.36
N ILE A 123 -2.20 3.96 -0.91
CA ILE A 123 -3.32 4.85 -0.57
C ILE A 123 -2.92 5.83 0.55
N GLY A 124 -2.23 5.36 1.58
CA GLY A 124 -1.81 6.21 2.70
C GLY A 124 -0.71 7.22 2.35
N LEU A 125 0.19 6.88 1.42
CA LEU A 125 1.34 7.71 1.06
C LEU A 125 1.11 8.60 -0.17
N LYS A 126 0.51 8.08 -1.24
CA LYS A 126 0.37 8.78 -2.53
C LYS A 126 -1.07 8.94 -2.99
N GLY A 127 -1.95 8.11 -2.47
CA GLY A 127 -3.33 8.00 -2.92
C GLY A 127 -4.34 8.76 -2.09
N THR A 128 -5.61 8.43 -2.35
CA THR A 128 -6.76 8.94 -1.61
C THR A 128 -7.75 7.83 -1.31
N ARG A 129 -8.60 8.06 -0.30
CA ARG A 129 -9.73 7.21 0.05
C ARG A 129 -11.03 8.00 -0.07
N THR A 130 -11.91 7.56 -0.97
CA THR A 130 -13.24 8.12 -1.17
C THR A 130 -14.29 7.15 -0.64
N LEU A 131 -14.96 7.53 0.45
CA LEU A 131 -16.03 6.75 1.07
C LEU A 131 -17.30 7.59 1.19
N LYS A 132 -18.44 6.90 1.26
CA LYS A 132 -19.71 7.52 1.56
C LYS A 132 -19.75 8.07 2.99
N LYS A 133 -20.23 9.31 3.14
CA LYS A 133 -20.46 9.96 4.43
C LYS A 133 -21.54 9.20 5.21
N LYS A 134 -21.35 9.11 6.53
CA LYS A 134 -22.34 8.52 7.44
C LYS A 134 -23.69 9.21 7.25
N ASN A 135 -24.75 8.42 7.11
CA ASN A 135 -26.13 8.87 6.89
C ASN A 135 -26.41 9.63 5.56
N ALA A 136 -25.43 9.82 4.68
CA ALA A 136 -25.70 10.42 3.38
C ALA A 136 -26.50 9.46 2.49
N LYS A 137 -27.38 10.00 1.63
CA LYS A 137 -28.09 9.21 0.62
C LYS A 137 -27.21 8.99 -0.61
N ILE A 138 -27.29 7.82 -1.25
CA ILE A 138 -26.44 7.45 -2.41
C ILE A 138 -26.65 8.42 -3.59
N ASN A 139 -27.87 8.93 -3.75
CA ASN A 139 -28.23 9.87 -4.82
C ASN A 139 -27.82 11.33 -4.56
N ASN A 140 -27.20 11.64 -3.42
CA ASN A 140 -26.71 12.98 -3.15
C ASN A 140 -25.34 13.18 -3.84
N PRO A 141 -25.16 14.20 -4.71
CA PRO A 141 -23.89 14.49 -5.38
C PRO A 141 -22.70 14.65 -4.42
N ASN A 142 -22.97 15.10 -3.19
CA ASN A 142 -21.96 15.37 -2.15
C ASN A 142 -21.89 14.26 -1.07
N ALA A 143 -22.43 13.08 -1.37
CA ALA A 143 -22.47 11.94 -0.43
C ALA A 143 -21.10 11.31 -0.18
N TYR A 144 -20.15 11.50 -1.08
CA TYR A 144 -18.83 10.88 -1.03
C TYR A 144 -17.77 11.93 -0.70
N GLU A 145 -16.78 11.51 0.08
CA GLU A 145 -15.71 12.38 0.51
C GLU A 145 -14.36 11.73 0.28
N GLU A 146 -13.55 12.39 -0.55
CA GLU A 146 -12.15 12.05 -0.73
C GLU A 146 -11.36 12.49 0.50
N LYS A 147 -10.52 11.61 1.03
CA LYS A 147 -9.68 11.84 2.20
C LYS A 147 -8.25 11.39 1.98
N ARG A 148 -7.33 12.02 2.70
CA ARG A 148 -5.89 11.66 2.77
C ARG A 148 -5.51 11.34 4.21
N LEU A 149 -4.44 10.56 4.37
CA LEU A 149 -3.96 10.14 5.68
C LEU A 149 -3.08 11.23 6.32
N TYR A 150 -3.37 11.54 7.57
CA TYR A 150 -2.61 12.47 8.41
C TYR A 150 -2.18 11.78 9.70
N LEU A 151 -1.06 12.24 10.25
CA LEU A 151 -0.53 11.83 11.54
C LEU A 151 -0.55 13.04 12.48
N ASN A 152 -1.11 12.90 13.68
CA ASN A 152 -0.97 13.93 14.71
C ASN A 152 0.39 13.80 15.40
N LEU A 153 1.28 14.76 15.16
CA LEU A 153 2.62 14.74 15.74
C LEU A 153 2.64 15.02 17.24
N LYS A 154 1.66 15.78 17.76
CA LYS A 154 1.55 16.13 19.18
C LYS A 154 0.97 15.01 20.05
N HIS A 155 0.45 13.96 19.43
CA HIS A 155 -0.08 12.81 20.14
C HIS A 155 1.07 12.03 20.80
N GLN A 156 1.01 11.85 22.12
CA GLN A 156 1.98 11.03 22.84
C GLN A 156 1.51 9.58 22.85
N PRO A 157 2.27 8.66 22.22
CA PRO A 157 1.92 7.24 22.22
C PRO A 157 1.98 6.65 23.63
N ASN A 158 0.92 5.96 24.06
CA ASN A 158 0.96 5.06 25.21
C ASN A 158 1.51 3.68 24.83
N MET A 159 2.82 3.48 25.01
CA MET A 159 3.52 2.24 24.61
C MET A 159 3.00 0.97 25.29
N ASP A 160 2.33 1.09 26.44
CA ASP A 160 1.71 -0.02 27.17
C ASP A 160 0.35 -0.43 26.58
N ASN A 161 -0.24 0.41 25.73
CA ASN A 161 -1.45 0.07 25.01
C ASN A 161 -1.13 -0.86 23.82
N PRO A 162 -1.69 -2.08 23.77
CA PRO A 162 -1.52 -2.97 22.64
C PRO A 162 -2.13 -2.41 21.33
N GLU A 163 -3.19 -1.60 21.41
CA GLU A 163 -3.94 -1.10 20.26
C GLU A 163 -3.87 0.43 20.12
N ASP A 164 -3.33 0.90 18.99
CA ASP A 164 -3.26 2.30 18.55
C ASP A 164 -2.42 3.24 19.42
N ASN A 165 -1.16 3.40 19.04
CA ASN A 165 -0.20 4.27 19.72
C ASN A 165 -0.05 5.63 19.02
N TYR A 166 0.03 5.60 17.70
CA TYR A 166 0.09 6.80 16.88
C TYR A 166 -1.29 7.16 16.33
N GLN A 167 -1.67 8.44 16.45
CA GLN A 167 -2.95 8.92 15.97
C GLN A 167 -2.89 9.21 14.47
N PHE A 168 -3.20 8.20 13.68
CA PHE A 168 -3.44 8.30 12.24
C PHE A 168 -4.92 8.51 11.94
N GLU A 169 -5.25 9.48 11.09
CA GLU A 169 -6.62 9.78 10.70
C GLU A 169 -6.73 10.23 9.24
N PHE A 170 -7.84 9.86 8.59
CA PHE A 170 -8.16 10.33 7.26
C PHE A 170 -8.99 11.62 7.32
N HIS A 171 -8.49 12.67 6.68
CA HIS A 171 -9.18 13.97 6.58
C HIS A 171 -9.39 14.39 5.12
N ALA A 172 -10.53 15.03 4.86
CA ALA A 172 -10.92 15.51 3.53
C ALA A 172 -10.24 16.82 3.14
N LYS A 173 -10.02 17.67 4.14
CA LYS A 173 -9.27 18.92 4.04
C LYS A 173 -8.10 18.83 5.02
N THR A 174 -7.06 19.61 4.76
CA THR A 174 -5.96 19.79 5.73
C THR A 174 -6.57 20.25 7.06
N PRO A 175 -6.44 19.46 8.14
CA PRO A 175 -6.95 19.87 9.43
C PRO A 175 -6.21 21.12 9.94
N GLU A 176 -6.90 21.93 10.72
CA GLU A 176 -6.24 23.06 11.39
C GLU A 176 -5.34 22.55 12.52
N ASN A 177 -4.16 23.15 12.62
CA ASN A 177 -3.23 22.87 13.71
C ASN A 177 -3.57 23.77 14.90
N ASP A 178 -3.65 23.17 16.08
CA ASP A 178 -4.04 23.87 17.31
C ASP A 178 -3.03 23.57 18.45
N GLN A 179 -3.40 23.97 19.67
CA GLN A 179 -2.54 23.75 20.84
C GLN A 179 -2.29 22.25 21.12
N LYS A 180 -3.25 21.37 20.84
CA LYS A 180 -3.25 19.93 21.12
C LYS A 180 -2.93 19.07 19.90
N HIS A 181 -3.18 19.54 18.68
CA HIS A 181 -3.03 18.78 17.46
C HIS A 181 -2.07 19.46 16.49
N PHE A 182 -1.19 18.67 15.90
CA PHE A 182 -0.39 19.07 14.76
C PHE A 182 -0.47 17.99 13.69
N TRP A 183 -1.28 18.22 12.67
CA TRP A 183 -1.58 17.25 11.62
C TRP A 183 -0.58 17.36 10.48
N PHE A 184 0.24 16.31 10.34
CA PHE A 184 1.17 16.14 9.24
C PHE A 184 0.55 15.22 8.19
N LYS A 185 0.50 15.65 6.93
CA LYS A 185 0.04 14.81 5.82
C LYS A 185 1.10 13.75 5.54
N VAL A 186 0.76 12.47 5.78
CA VAL A 186 1.75 11.38 5.81
C VAL A 186 2.51 11.27 4.49
N GLY A 187 1.82 11.45 3.36
CA GLY A 187 2.44 11.38 2.03
C GLY A 187 3.56 12.37 1.78
N ASP A 188 3.55 13.53 2.44
CA ASP A 188 4.57 14.56 2.23
C ASP A 188 5.95 14.10 2.76
N ILE A 189 5.99 13.04 3.59
CA ILE A 189 7.25 12.43 4.04
C ILE A 189 8.10 11.93 2.88
N LEU A 190 7.49 11.55 1.75
CA LEU A 190 8.21 11.04 0.59
C LEU A 190 9.10 12.10 -0.07
N GLU A 191 8.78 13.38 0.11
CA GLU A 191 9.57 14.51 -0.43
C GLU A 191 10.66 14.98 0.55
N LEU A 192 10.51 14.63 1.83
CA LEU A 192 11.42 14.99 2.93
C LEU A 192 12.58 14.00 3.08
N GLU A 193 13.26 13.68 1.97
CA GLU A 193 14.34 12.66 1.92
C GLU A 193 15.54 12.98 2.84
N GLU A 194 15.85 14.27 3.03
CA GLU A 194 17.03 14.70 3.78
C GLU A 194 16.66 15.34 5.12
N SER A 195 17.53 15.18 6.13
CA SER A 195 17.38 15.86 7.42
C SER A 195 17.27 17.38 7.29
N SER A 196 17.92 17.97 6.28
CA SER A 196 17.83 19.39 5.94
C SER A 196 16.38 19.81 5.63
N LYS A 197 15.66 19.03 4.81
CA LYS A 197 14.27 19.28 4.44
C LYS A 197 13.32 19.12 5.62
N ILE A 198 13.57 18.14 6.49
CA ILE A 198 12.81 17.95 7.73
C ILE A 198 12.95 19.16 8.66
N LEU A 199 14.18 19.67 8.82
CA LEU A 199 14.45 20.87 9.61
C LEU A 199 13.79 22.11 9.00
N ASN A 200 13.84 22.28 7.68
CA ASN A 200 13.17 23.38 6.99
C ASN A 200 11.66 23.32 7.18
N TYR A 201 11.04 22.14 7.01
CA TYR A 201 9.62 21.94 7.28
C TYR A 201 9.26 22.33 8.73
N ALA A 202 10.07 21.89 9.70
CA ALA A 202 9.86 22.26 11.09
C ALA A 202 9.94 23.78 11.32
N GLN A 203 10.91 24.46 10.71
CA GLN A 203 11.06 25.90 10.82
C GLN A 203 9.91 26.69 10.18
N GLU A 204 9.49 26.30 8.98
CA GLU A 204 8.39 26.93 8.22
C GLU A 204 7.06 26.83 8.97
N HIS A 205 6.83 25.71 9.65
CA HIS A 205 5.63 25.48 10.44
C HIS A 205 5.72 25.98 11.89
N GLY A 206 6.75 26.77 12.22
CA GLY A 206 6.89 27.41 13.53
C GLY A 206 7.23 26.43 14.65
N LEU A 207 7.75 25.24 14.33
CA LEU A 207 8.13 24.23 15.29
C LEU A 207 9.47 24.62 15.97
N LYS A 208 9.44 25.54 16.95
CA LYS A 208 10.62 26.02 17.68
C LYS A 208 10.47 25.80 19.19
N GLY A 209 11.50 25.25 19.86
CA GLY A 209 11.53 25.05 21.32
C GLY A 209 11.26 23.60 21.74
N ASN A 210 10.56 23.39 22.88
CA ASN A 210 10.21 22.10 23.53
C ASN A 210 9.47 21.04 22.65
N GLU A 211 9.44 21.24 21.33
CA GLU A 211 8.87 20.39 20.29
C GLU A 211 9.91 19.47 19.63
N LEU A 212 11.07 19.25 20.27
CA LEU A 212 12.05 18.21 19.92
C LEU A 212 11.38 16.85 19.67
N THR A 213 10.28 16.56 20.37
CA THR A 213 9.48 15.36 20.22
C THR A 213 8.80 15.26 18.84
N LEU A 214 8.32 16.38 18.28
CA LEU A 214 7.69 16.42 16.95
C LEU A 214 8.72 16.17 15.84
N LEU A 215 9.87 16.83 15.96
CA LEU A 215 10.99 16.64 15.03
C LEU A 215 11.47 15.19 15.07
N THR A 216 11.64 14.62 16.27
CA THR A 216 12.03 13.22 16.45
C THR A 216 11.02 12.26 15.80
N LEU A 217 9.72 12.55 15.91
CA LEU A 217 8.67 11.75 15.28
C LEU A 217 8.69 11.85 13.75
N LEU A 218 8.92 13.04 13.19
CA LEU A 218 9.10 13.21 11.75
C LEU A 218 10.34 12.47 11.23
N GLU A 219 11.46 12.55 11.94
CA GLU A 219 12.66 11.77 11.62
C GLU A 219 12.40 10.26 11.70
N LYS A 220 11.64 9.82 12.70
CA LYS A 220 11.24 8.42 12.85
C LYS A 220 10.37 7.96 11.68
N LEU A 221 9.42 8.78 11.26
CA LEU A 221 8.56 8.54 10.11
C LEU A 221 9.42 8.47 8.84
N ASN A 222 10.30 9.45 8.62
CA ASN A 222 11.20 9.48 7.47
C ASN A 222 12.05 8.20 7.37
N LYS A 223 12.77 7.85 8.45
CA LYS A 223 13.58 6.62 8.51
C LYS A 223 12.76 5.37 8.23
N ALA A 224 11.52 5.30 8.71
CA ALA A 224 10.67 4.13 8.50
C ALA A 224 10.27 3.93 7.02
N PHE A 225 10.04 5.02 6.27
CA PHE A 225 9.58 4.94 4.88
C PHE A 225 10.71 4.97 3.84
N HIS A 226 11.83 5.65 4.14
CA HIS A 226 12.98 5.82 3.24
C HIS A 226 14.09 4.79 3.48
N ASP A 227 14.56 4.69 4.73
CA ASP A 227 15.83 4.00 5.01
C ASP A 227 15.63 2.54 5.40
N LYS A 228 14.61 2.26 6.23
CA LYS A 228 14.39 0.92 6.75
C LYS A 228 13.87 0.00 5.66
N GLN A 229 14.50 -1.16 5.52
CA GLN A 229 14.07 -2.20 4.60
C GLN A 229 12.92 -3.03 5.21
N LEU A 230 11.74 -2.41 5.37
CA LEU A 230 10.60 -3.01 6.06
C LEU A 230 9.79 -3.97 5.19
N ILE A 231 9.99 -3.96 3.87
CA ILE A 231 9.33 -4.89 2.94
C ILE A 231 10.26 -6.10 2.77
N SER A 232 10.05 -7.12 3.60
CA SER A 232 10.73 -8.42 3.44
C SER A 232 9.91 -9.33 2.54
N PHE A 233 10.51 -9.85 1.47
CA PHE A 233 9.78 -10.63 0.49
C PHE A 233 10.57 -11.84 -0.02
N PHE A 234 9.83 -12.91 -0.33
CA PHE A 234 10.36 -14.04 -1.09
C PHE A 234 10.18 -13.77 -2.57
N GLU A 235 11.26 -13.89 -3.33
CA GLU A 235 11.25 -13.77 -4.79
C GLU A 235 11.22 -15.15 -5.43
N GLU A 236 10.13 -15.49 -6.13
CA GLU A 236 10.06 -16.65 -7.03
C GLU A 236 10.45 -16.20 -8.45
N THR A 237 11.25 -17.01 -9.14
CA THR A 237 11.79 -16.73 -10.49
C THR A 237 11.43 -17.82 -11.49
N GLU A 238 10.88 -18.95 -11.03
CA GLU A 238 10.47 -20.05 -11.90
C GLU A 238 9.25 -19.67 -12.75
N LYS A 239 9.32 -19.96 -14.06
CA LYS A 239 8.26 -19.65 -15.03
C LYS A 239 7.22 -20.77 -15.11
N ASN A 240 6.71 -21.21 -13.95
CA ASN A 240 5.71 -22.28 -13.87
C ASN A 240 4.45 -21.75 -13.19
N LEU A 241 3.44 -21.42 -14.01
CA LEU A 241 2.17 -20.87 -13.54
C LEU A 241 1.51 -21.81 -12.52
N ASN A 242 1.44 -23.11 -12.79
CA ASN A 242 0.81 -24.08 -11.89
C ASN A 242 1.50 -24.13 -10.52
N LYS A 243 2.83 -24.11 -10.49
CA LYS A 243 3.59 -24.05 -9.23
C LYS A 243 3.25 -22.77 -8.46
N VAL A 244 3.26 -21.63 -9.15
CA VAL A 244 2.98 -20.32 -8.54
C VAL A 244 1.55 -20.23 -8.01
N LEU A 245 0.57 -20.71 -8.76
CA LEU A 245 -0.82 -20.80 -8.32
C LEU A 245 -0.95 -21.68 -7.08
N ASN A 246 -0.27 -22.84 -7.04
CA ASN A 246 -0.27 -23.70 -5.86
C ASN A 246 0.36 -23.01 -4.64
N ILE A 247 1.45 -22.27 -4.82
CA ILE A 247 2.06 -21.46 -3.75
C ILE A 247 1.06 -20.40 -3.28
N PHE A 248 0.44 -19.66 -4.20
CA PHE A 248 -0.55 -18.64 -3.88
C PHE A 248 -1.71 -19.20 -3.07
N ILE A 249 -2.32 -20.30 -3.53
CA ILE A 249 -3.43 -20.96 -2.83
C ILE A 249 -2.96 -21.37 -1.44
N ARG A 250 -1.79 -21.99 -1.31
CA ARG A 250 -1.30 -22.47 -0.02
C ARG A 250 -1.04 -21.33 0.97
N VAL A 251 -0.40 -20.24 0.54
CA VAL A 251 -0.13 -19.06 1.39
C VAL A 251 -1.42 -18.36 1.79
N ASN A 252 -2.39 -18.24 0.89
CA ASN A 252 -3.66 -17.57 1.15
C ASN A 252 -4.73 -18.48 1.81
N SER A 253 -4.55 -19.79 1.80
CA SER A 253 -5.47 -20.79 2.39
C SER A 253 -5.44 -20.84 3.92
N GLY A 254 -4.50 -20.13 4.57
CA GLY A 254 -4.59 -19.82 6.00
C GLY A 254 -5.70 -18.81 6.34
N GLY A 255 -6.28 -18.13 5.34
CA GLY A 255 -7.47 -17.28 5.45
C GLY A 255 -8.70 -17.89 4.73
N GLU A 256 -9.66 -17.06 4.32
CA GLU A 256 -10.86 -17.51 3.57
C GLU A 256 -10.47 -18.35 2.34
N LYS A 257 -11.02 -19.56 2.18
CA LYS A 257 -10.56 -20.54 1.17
C LYS A 257 -10.98 -20.13 -0.24
N LEU A 258 -10.03 -20.03 -1.17
CA LEU A 258 -10.29 -19.99 -2.61
C LEU A 258 -10.44 -21.42 -3.14
N SER A 259 -11.46 -21.66 -3.96
CA SER A 259 -11.61 -22.94 -4.66
C SER A 259 -10.83 -22.92 -5.97
N TYR A 260 -10.19 -24.05 -6.31
CA TYR A 260 -9.53 -24.28 -7.60
C TYR A 260 -10.47 -24.04 -8.81
N SER A 261 -11.79 -24.17 -8.60
CA SER A 261 -12.82 -23.87 -9.60
C SER A 261 -12.95 -22.40 -9.94
N ASP A 262 -12.72 -21.49 -8.98
CA ASP A 262 -12.86 -20.04 -9.19
C ASP A 262 -11.73 -19.49 -10.07
N LEU A 263 -10.61 -20.22 -10.08
CA LEU A 263 -9.39 -19.94 -10.82
C LEU A 263 -9.43 -20.36 -12.28
N LEU A 264 -10.02 -21.53 -12.56
CA LEU A 264 -10.15 -22.03 -13.93
C LEU A 264 -11.22 -21.26 -14.73
N MET A 265 -12.13 -20.57 -14.04
CA MET A 265 -13.18 -19.77 -14.66
C MET A 265 -12.73 -18.36 -15.06
N SER A 266 -11.50 -17.93 -14.72
CA SER A 266 -10.94 -16.62 -15.11
C SER A 266 -9.94 -16.68 -16.27
N ILE A 267 -9.68 -17.87 -16.82
CA ILE A 267 -8.83 -18.09 -17.99
C ILE A 267 -9.68 -18.07 -19.26
#